data_AF-A0A1X6NBP6-F1
#
_entry.id   AF-A0A1X6NBP6-F1
#
_cell.length_a   1.000
_cell.length_b   1.000
_cell.length_c   1.000
_cell.angle_alpha   90.00
_cell.angle_beta   90.00
_cell.angle_gamma   90.00
#
_symmetry.space_group_name_H-M   'P 1'
#
loop_
_entity.id
_entity.type
_entity.pdbx_description
1 polymer ?
#
loop_
_entity_poly.entity_id
_entity_poly.type
_entity_poly.pdbx_seq_one_letter_code
_entity_poly.pdbx_strand_id
1 'polypeptide(L)'
;MGQWWMLANLDKRENFGTWGKLGEFFYDDFETLIEFILTPFPHPAPDSALAKHKPYVRTMETGKALGRLDLPGEILHFIFDNITSFQDALFLTLATPLLEPFGHQRMYELICLCQQRWKGDRIICLGDYARTDDLPEGLLSETELQELQDQDKQLFYGFISETYQRVEHEPKAYWSPPYDVWSCLPKRELKFYMSISNEEPNCHYLGKAKVHYWVLCNLTKQEYVREDSIAAHLNDTPDGPLPPGSIGLGNVLLSLICWSSDPSIAMHFNGDLHRGAWAGDRFEVTTLDRLSPPLASGGWRDISEPVVARLVANWEWE
;
A
#
# COMPACT_ATOMS: atom_id res chain seq x y z
N MET A 1 -23.81 -20.77 0.33
CA MET A 1 -22.70 -21.49 -0.34
C MET A 1 -21.72 -20.45 -0.85
N GLY A 2 -20.44 -20.77 -0.94
CA GLY A 2 -19.41 -19.84 -1.39
C GLY A 2 -18.06 -20.54 -1.53
N GLN A 3 -17.06 -19.76 -1.90
CA GLN A 3 -15.71 -20.21 -2.22
C GLN A 3 -14.70 -19.39 -1.43
N TRP A 4 -13.47 -19.87 -1.28
CA TRP A 4 -12.42 -19.17 -0.56
C TRP A 4 -11.70 -18.17 -1.47
N TRP A 5 -11.27 -17.04 -0.92
CA TRP A 5 -10.61 -15.97 -1.66
C TRP A 5 -9.25 -15.62 -1.04
N MET A 6 -8.33 -15.18 -1.88
CA MET A 6 -7.00 -14.71 -1.50
C MET A 6 -6.56 -13.56 -2.39
N LEU A 7 -5.88 -12.58 -1.81
CA LEU A 7 -5.21 -11.52 -2.55
C LEU A 7 -3.77 -11.92 -2.91
N ALA A 8 -3.36 -11.67 -4.15
CA ALA A 8 -2.03 -11.99 -4.64
C ALA A 8 -1.43 -10.88 -5.51
N ASN A 9 -0.11 -10.69 -5.38
CA ASN A 9 0.74 -9.94 -6.28
C ASN A 9 1.53 -10.93 -7.15
N LEU A 10 1.29 -10.89 -8.46
CA LEU A 10 1.87 -11.83 -9.41
C LEU A 10 3.33 -11.50 -9.75
N ASP A 11 3.70 -10.22 -9.79
CA ASP A 11 5.06 -9.80 -10.16
C ASP A 11 6.08 -10.15 -9.08
N LYS A 12 5.70 -10.01 -7.81
CA LYS A 12 6.56 -10.32 -6.66
C LYS A 12 6.41 -11.74 -6.15
N ARG A 13 5.46 -12.51 -6.68
CA ARG A 13 5.08 -13.84 -6.18
C ARG A 13 4.75 -13.80 -4.69
N GLU A 14 3.91 -12.84 -4.30
CA GLU A 14 3.50 -12.61 -2.91
C GLU A 14 1.99 -12.81 -2.77
N ASN A 15 1.54 -13.28 -1.61
CA ASN A 15 0.12 -13.36 -1.28
C ASN A 15 -0.14 -13.00 0.18
N PHE A 16 -1.41 -12.72 0.48
CA PHE A 16 -1.88 -12.45 1.84
C PHE A 16 -2.50 -13.69 2.51
N GLY A 17 -2.42 -14.86 1.88
CA GLY A 17 -3.10 -16.07 2.33
C GLY A 17 -4.62 -15.99 2.17
N THR A 18 -5.30 -17.02 2.66
CA THR A 18 -6.75 -17.16 2.55
C THR A 18 -7.47 -16.17 3.48
N TRP A 19 -8.37 -15.35 2.94
CA TRP A 19 -9.14 -14.33 3.67
C TRP A 19 -10.51 -14.81 4.16
N GLY A 20 -11.08 -15.85 3.54
CA GLY A 20 -12.45 -16.26 3.84
C GLY A 20 -13.27 -16.43 2.58
N LYS A 21 -14.59 -16.55 2.75
CA LYS A 21 -15.52 -16.35 1.64
C LYS A 21 -15.80 -14.87 1.47
N LEU A 22 -16.09 -14.43 0.24
CA LEU A 22 -16.24 -13.01 -0.06
C LEU A 22 -17.28 -12.32 0.84
N GLY A 23 -18.46 -12.91 1.03
CA GLY A 23 -19.47 -12.39 1.96
C GLY A 23 -19.10 -12.40 3.45
N GLU A 24 -17.98 -12.99 3.85
CA GLU A 24 -17.50 -12.97 5.24
C GLU A 24 -16.59 -11.76 5.52
N PHE A 25 -15.98 -11.15 4.48
CA PHE A 25 -15.00 -10.06 4.65
C PHE A 25 -15.20 -8.87 3.69
N PHE A 26 -16.07 -8.92 2.69
CA PHE A 26 -16.23 -7.86 1.68
C PHE A 26 -16.57 -6.48 2.27
N TYR A 27 -17.20 -6.47 3.43
CA TYR A 27 -17.60 -5.27 4.16
C TYR A 27 -16.58 -4.83 5.22
N ASP A 28 -15.48 -5.55 5.34
CA ASP A 28 -14.36 -5.16 6.18
C ASP A 28 -13.61 -3.97 5.57
N ASP A 29 -12.68 -3.46 6.36
CA ASP A 29 -11.75 -2.43 5.93
C ASP A 29 -10.57 -3.02 5.14
N PHE A 30 -10.26 -2.39 4.01
CA PHE A 30 -9.14 -2.74 3.13
C PHE A 30 -8.06 -1.65 3.10
N GLU A 31 -7.93 -0.87 4.18
CA GLU A 31 -6.80 0.03 4.42
C GLU A 31 -5.46 -0.64 4.09
N THR A 32 -5.22 -1.84 4.62
CA THR A 32 -3.98 -2.60 4.37
C THR A 32 -3.71 -2.88 2.89
N LEU A 33 -4.74 -3.10 2.07
CA LEU A 33 -4.57 -3.26 0.63
C LEU A 33 -4.16 -1.94 -0.02
N ILE A 34 -4.79 -0.84 0.37
CA ILE A 34 -4.46 0.50 -0.13
C ILE A 34 -3.05 0.89 0.28
N GLU A 35 -2.68 0.62 1.53
CA GLU A 35 -1.35 0.84 2.05
C GLU A 35 -0.26 0.23 1.18
N PHE A 36 -0.46 -0.92 0.53
CA PHE A 36 0.59 -1.55 -0.29
C PHE A 36 0.78 -0.90 -1.67
N ILE A 37 -0.16 -0.08 -2.13
CA ILE A 37 -0.13 0.59 -3.43
C ILE A 37 -0.16 2.12 -3.32
N LEU A 38 -0.08 2.63 -2.10
CA LEU A 38 -0.20 4.03 -1.78
C LEU A 38 1.09 4.77 -2.11
N THR A 39 0.95 5.96 -2.72
CA THR A 39 2.05 6.90 -2.93
C THR A 39 1.85 8.11 -2.01
N PRO A 40 2.45 8.11 -0.81
CA PRO A 40 2.35 9.22 0.13
C PRO A 40 3.00 10.49 -0.42
N PHE A 41 2.82 11.62 0.26
CA PHE A 41 3.61 12.81 -0.01
C PHE A 41 5.10 12.54 0.29
N PRO A 42 6.04 13.10 -0.50
CA PRO A 42 7.48 12.80 -0.38
C PRO A 42 8.15 13.45 0.83
N HIS A 43 7.37 14.07 1.73
CA HIS A 43 7.84 14.69 2.95
C HIS A 43 6.90 14.35 4.11
N PRO A 44 7.44 14.22 5.33
CA PRO A 44 6.62 13.98 6.52
C PRO A 44 5.60 15.11 6.74
N ALA A 45 4.54 14.80 7.47
CA ALA A 45 3.56 15.80 7.87
C ALA A 45 4.21 16.86 8.80
N PRO A 46 3.78 18.13 8.79
CA PRO A 46 4.42 19.17 9.60
C PRO A 46 4.46 18.89 11.11
N ASP A 47 3.52 18.10 11.61
CA ASP A 47 3.38 17.69 13.01
C ASP A 47 4.10 16.38 13.36
N SER A 48 4.57 15.64 12.35
CA SER A 48 5.38 14.42 12.49
C SER A 48 6.63 14.64 13.35
N ALA A 49 7.06 13.62 14.09
CA ALA A 49 8.35 13.62 14.78
C ALA A 49 9.52 13.65 13.78
N LEU A 50 9.33 13.11 12.58
CA LEU A 50 10.35 13.07 11.52
C LEU A 50 10.56 14.43 10.87
N ALA A 51 9.56 15.31 10.88
CA ALA A 51 9.68 16.67 10.35
C ALA A 51 10.48 17.63 11.26
N LYS A 52 10.66 17.28 12.54
CA LYS A 52 11.23 18.16 13.57
C LYS A 52 12.74 17.97 13.69
N HIS A 53 13.52 18.37 12.68
CA HIS A 53 14.99 18.35 12.77
C HIS A 53 15.61 19.72 12.47
N LYS A 54 16.70 20.04 13.20
CA LYS A 54 17.55 21.19 12.85
C LYS A 54 18.49 20.78 11.72
N PRO A 55 18.74 21.64 10.71
CA PRO A 55 19.71 21.31 9.67
C PRO A 55 21.08 21.01 10.28
N TYR A 56 21.77 20.02 9.73
CA TYR A 56 23.14 19.72 10.14
C TYR A 56 24.04 20.92 9.79
N VAL A 57 24.64 21.52 10.82
CA VAL A 57 25.59 22.63 10.65
C VAL A 57 26.97 22.17 11.11
N ARG A 58 27.90 22.05 10.16
CA ARG A 58 29.30 21.84 10.47
C ARG A 58 29.90 23.14 11.01
N THR A 59 30.24 23.20 12.29
CA THR A 59 30.88 24.36 12.92
C THR A 59 32.31 24.02 13.35
N MET A 60 33.20 25.01 13.42
CA MET A 60 34.58 24.78 13.88
C MET A 60 34.65 24.24 15.33
N GLU A 61 33.64 24.52 16.16
CA GLU A 61 33.53 24.00 17.53
C GLU A 61 32.98 22.56 17.58
N THR A 62 32.18 22.14 16.59
CA THR A 62 31.67 20.76 16.47
C THR A 62 32.64 19.81 15.78
N GLY A 63 33.82 20.27 15.34
CA GLY A 63 34.93 19.44 14.87
C GLY A 63 35.50 18.43 15.89
N LYS A 64 34.82 18.24 17.03
CA LYS A 64 35.05 17.18 18.03
C LYS A 64 33.86 16.22 18.22
N ALA A 65 32.71 16.41 17.56
CA ALA A 65 31.41 15.91 18.06
C ALA A 65 30.89 14.57 17.50
N LEU A 66 31.46 14.04 16.40
CA LEU A 66 31.12 12.72 15.83
C LEU A 66 32.31 11.73 15.81
N GLY A 67 33.47 12.14 16.35
CA GLY A 67 34.69 11.34 16.30
C GLY A 67 35.09 11.01 14.85
N ARG A 68 35.20 9.72 14.53
CA ARG A 68 35.53 9.24 13.17
C ARG A 68 34.42 9.47 12.13
N LEU A 69 33.22 9.83 12.56
CA LEU A 69 32.07 10.13 11.69
C LEU A 69 31.92 11.64 11.42
N ASP A 70 32.95 12.47 11.65
CA ASP A 70 32.98 13.87 11.20
C ASP A 70 33.15 13.95 9.66
N LEU A 71 32.16 13.43 8.96
CA LEU A 71 32.08 13.33 7.51
C LEU A 71 31.23 14.47 6.95
N PRO A 72 31.45 14.88 5.69
CA PRO A 72 30.51 15.74 4.98
C PRO A 72 29.08 15.17 5.01
N GLY A 73 28.08 16.03 5.06
CA GLY A 73 26.68 15.61 5.13
C GLY A 73 26.26 14.74 3.95
N GLU A 74 26.84 14.94 2.78
CA GLU A 74 26.62 14.14 1.58
C GLU A 74 27.05 12.68 1.77
N ILE A 75 28.14 12.45 2.52
CA ILE A 75 28.60 11.09 2.84
C ILE A 75 27.69 10.46 3.89
N LEU A 76 27.17 11.24 4.84
CA LEU A 76 26.19 10.76 5.82
C LEU A 76 24.88 10.37 5.12
N HIS A 77 24.37 11.18 4.19
CA HIS A 77 23.24 10.79 3.33
C HIS A 77 23.52 9.48 2.62
N PHE A 78 24.67 9.35 1.95
CA PHE A 78 25.02 8.12 1.25
C PHE A 78 25.07 6.90 2.19
N ILE A 79 25.56 7.05 3.43
CA ILE A 79 25.55 5.97 4.42
C ILE A 79 24.10 5.57 4.75
N PHE A 80 23.23 6.54 5.04
CA PHE A 80 21.82 6.27 5.35
C PHE A 80 21.04 5.68 4.17
N ASP A 81 21.32 6.12 2.94
CA ASP A 81 20.67 5.61 1.72
C ASP A 81 20.90 4.10 1.50
N ASN A 82 22.00 3.57 2.04
CA ASN A 82 22.32 2.14 1.98
C ASN A 82 21.63 1.32 3.09
N ILE A 83 20.95 1.95 4.04
CA ILE A 83 20.23 1.25 5.11
C ILE A 83 18.83 0.89 4.63
N THR A 84 18.54 -0.42 4.53
CA THR A 84 17.23 -0.93 4.08
C THR A 84 16.29 -1.29 5.23
N SER A 85 16.82 -1.47 6.44
CA SER A 85 16.04 -1.78 7.64
C SER A 85 15.66 -0.49 8.37
N PHE A 86 14.37 -0.34 8.66
CA PHE A 86 13.87 0.79 9.46
C PHE A 86 14.54 0.83 10.85
N GLN A 87 14.72 -0.34 11.46
CA GLN A 87 15.33 -0.45 12.79
C GLN A 87 16.79 -0.03 12.79
N ASP A 88 17.56 -0.43 11.77
CA ASP A 88 18.97 -0.05 11.66
C ASP A 88 19.12 1.45 11.46
N ALA A 89 18.25 2.06 10.65
CA ALA A 89 18.23 3.50 10.45
C ALA A 89 17.90 4.22 11.76
N LEU A 90 16.89 3.75 12.50
CA LEU A 90 16.49 4.31 13.79
C LEU A 90 17.60 4.19 14.85
N PHE A 91 18.24 3.03 15.00
CA PHE A 91 19.30 2.86 15.99
C PHE A 91 20.55 3.67 15.65
N LEU A 92 20.92 3.78 14.38
CA LEU A 92 22.00 4.67 13.97
C LEU A 92 21.67 6.14 14.27
N THR A 93 20.42 6.54 14.04
CA THR A 93 19.93 7.89 14.37
C THR A 93 20.04 8.17 15.87
N LEU A 94 19.62 7.21 16.69
CA LEU A 94 19.64 7.31 18.15
C LEU A 94 21.06 7.38 18.74
N ALA A 95 22.09 6.96 18.00
CA ALA A 95 23.46 7.01 18.47
C ALA A 95 23.95 8.44 18.75
N THR A 96 23.41 9.44 18.04
CA THR A 96 23.73 10.85 18.29
C THR A 96 22.73 11.82 17.64
N PRO A 97 22.34 12.91 18.33
CA PRO A 97 21.44 13.93 17.77
C PRO A 97 21.92 14.57 16.46
N LEU A 98 23.22 14.51 16.17
CA LEU A 98 23.79 15.05 14.93
C LEU A 98 23.36 14.27 13.68
N LEU A 99 22.91 13.01 13.84
CA LEU A 99 22.44 12.18 12.75
C LEU A 99 20.93 12.28 12.49
N GLU A 100 20.17 12.95 13.37
CA GLU A 100 18.71 13.11 13.27
C GLU A 100 18.23 13.54 11.88
N PRO A 101 18.83 14.55 11.20
CA PRO A 101 18.32 14.99 9.90
C PRO A 101 18.40 13.90 8.82
N PHE A 102 19.50 13.16 8.79
CA PHE A 102 19.75 12.10 7.81
C PHE A 102 18.90 10.87 8.12
N GLY A 103 18.86 10.49 9.40
CA GLY A 103 18.09 9.37 9.88
C GLY A 103 16.59 9.53 9.72
N HIS A 104 16.05 10.70 10.08
CA HIS A 104 14.62 10.96 9.93
C HIS A 104 14.19 10.97 8.48
N GLN A 105 14.98 11.59 7.59
CA GLN A 105 14.72 11.54 6.15
C GLN A 105 14.69 10.09 5.66
N ARG A 106 15.71 9.29 6.01
CA ARG A 106 15.77 7.89 5.58
C ARG A 106 14.63 7.04 6.13
N MET A 107 14.27 7.22 7.40
CA MET A 107 13.15 6.52 8.00
C MET A 107 11.83 6.86 7.29
N TYR A 108 11.61 8.13 6.95
CA TYR A 108 10.43 8.52 6.19
C TYR A 108 10.42 7.94 4.76
N GLU A 109 11.56 7.90 4.08
CA GLU A 109 11.70 7.22 2.78
C GLU A 109 11.35 5.73 2.89
N LEU A 110 11.83 5.04 3.94
CA LEU A 110 11.52 3.63 4.18
C LEU A 110 10.03 3.41 4.46
N ILE A 111 9.38 4.30 5.22
CA ILE A 111 7.91 4.29 5.41
C ILE A 111 7.21 4.40 4.05
N CYS A 112 7.61 5.34 3.20
CA CYS A 112 7.01 5.51 1.88
C CYS A 112 7.25 4.30 0.97
N LEU A 113 8.44 3.69 1.01
CA LEU A 113 8.77 2.51 0.21
C LEU A 113 7.97 1.27 0.65
N CYS A 114 7.72 1.11 1.96
CA CYS A 114 6.83 0.07 2.48
C CYS A 114 5.41 0.23 1.94
N GLN A 115 4.92 1.47 1.86
CA GLN A 115 3.59 1.79 1.34
C GLN A 115 3.49 1.68 -0.20
N GLN A 116 4.64 1.71 -0.88
CA GLN A 116 4.70 1.54 -2.33
C GLN A 116 5.07 0.11 -2.74
N ARG A 117 4.99 -0.86 -1.83
CA ARG A 117 5.56 -2.20 -2.06
C ARG A 117 4.99 -2.88 -3.30
N TRP A 118 3.68 -2.80 -3.52
CA TRP A 118 2.98 -3.39 -4.67
C TRP A 118 2.56 -2.34 -5.71
N LYS A 119 3.06 -1.11 -5.56
CA LYS A 119 2.80 -0.04 -6.53
C LYS A 119 3.24 -0.47 -7.92
N GLY A 120 2.30 -0.45 -8.86
CA GLY A 120 2.52 -0.76 -10.25
C GLY A 120 2.67 -2.25 -10.57
N ASP A 121 2.46 -3.15 -9.61
CA ASP A 121 2.50 -4.59 -9.81
C ASP A 121 1.13 -5.15 -10.23
N ARG A 122 1.11 -6.34 -10.86
CA ARG A 122 -0.11 -7.09 -11.18
C ARG A 122 -0.77 -7.64 -9.90
N ILE A 123 -1.95 -7.13 -9.54
CA ILE A 123 -2.69 -7.54 -8.33
C ILE A 123 -4.03 -8.18 -8.70
N ILE A 124 -4.37 -9.28 -8.04
CA ILE A 124 -5.63 -10.02 -8.26
C ILE A 124 -6.19 -10.55 -6.93
N CYS A 125 -7.52 -10.51 -6.78
CA CYS A 125 -8.22 -11.22 -5.72
C CYS A 125 -8.82 -12.50 -6.33
N LEU A 126 -8.34 -13.66 -5.91
CA LEU A 126 -8.57 -14.92 -6.60
C LEU A 126 -9.44 -15.86 -5.77
N GLY A 127 -10.51 -16.40 -6.38
CA GLY A 127 -11.32 -17.46 -5.80
C GLY A 127 -10.68 -18.84 -5.98
N ASP A 128 -10.92 -19.77 -5.05
CA ASP A 128 -10.31 -21.11 -5.08
C ASP A 128 -10.82 -22.01 -6.20
N TYR A 129 -11.90 -21.64 -6.87
CA TYR A 129 -12.37 -22.28 -8.10
C TYR A 129 -11.88 -21.61 -9.40
N ALA A 130 -10.95 -20.65 -9.34
CA ALA A 130 -10.36 -20.06 -10.53
C ALA A 130 -9.56 -21.09 -11.33
N ARG A 131 -10.10 -21.50 -12.48
CA ARG A 131 -9.45 -22.45 -13.38
C ARG A 131 -8.34 -21.77 -14.17
N THR A 132 -7.28 -22.52 -14.46
CA THR A 132 -6.13 -22.02 -15.23
C THR A 132 -6.47 -21.68 -16.70
N ASP A 133 -7.50 -22.30 -17.27
CA ASP A 133 -7.97 -22.06 -18.64
C ASP A 133 -9.00 -20.91 -18.75
N ASP A 134 -9.40 -20.31 -17.63
CA ASP A 134 -10.38 -19.22 -17.54
C ASP A 134 -9.78 -18.00 -16.82
N LEU A 135 -8.47 -17.77 -17.00
CA LEU A 135 -7.78 -16.58 -16.49
C LEU A 135 -7.95 -15.38 -17.44
N PRO A 136 -7.86 -14.13 -16.93
CA PRO A 136 -7.86 -12.95 -17.77
C PRO A 136 -6.80 -13.03 -18.88
N GLU A 137 -7.16 -12.59 -20.08
CA GLU A 137 -6.27 -12.60 -21.22
C GLU A 137 -5.02 -11.74 -20.96
N GLY A 138 -3.84 -12.27 -21.25
CA GLY A 138 -2.58 -11.57 -21.02
C GLY A 138 -2.16 -11.46 -19.55
N LEU A 139 -2.88 -12.10 -18.62
CA LEU A 139 -2.52 -12.09 -17.19
C LEU A 139 -1.12 -12.66 -16.95
N LEU A 140 -0.83 -13.78 -17.61
CA LEU A 140 0.40 -14.56 -17.42
C LEU A 140 1.25 -14.53 -18.69
N SER A 141 2.56 -14.43 -18.48
CA SER A 141 3.56 -14.63 -19.52
C SER A 141 3.62 -16.10 -19.98
N GLU A 142 4.19 -16.34 -21.17
CA GLU A 142 4.41 -17.71 -21.68
C GLU A 142 5.21 -18.58 -20.70
N THR A 143 6.18 -17.99 -20.01
CA THR A 143 6.98 -18.68 -18.98
C THR A 143 6.15 -19.06 -17.75
N GLU A 144 5.29 -18.16 -17.27
CA GLU A 144 4.40 -18.45 -16.12
C GLU A 144 3.35 -19.50 -16.48
N LEU A 145 2.85 -19.50 -17.72
CA LEU A 145 1.95 -20.53 -18.22
C LEU A 145 2.62 -21.90 -18.28
N GLN A 146 3.89 -21.95 -18.69
CA GLN A 146 4.66 -23.20 -18.71
C GLN A 146 4.90 -23.73 -17.29
N GLU A 147 5.24 -22.87 -16.33
CA GLU A 147 5.39 -23.25 -14.91
C GLU A 147 4.08 -23.87 -14.36
N LEU A 148 2.92 -23.31 -14.73
CA LEU A 148 1.62 -23.86 -14.33
C LEU A 148 1.36 -25.24 -14.91
N GLN A 149 1.71 -25.46 -16.18
CA GLN A 149 1.56 -26.74 -16.86
C GLN A 149 2.47 -27.80 -16.24
N ASP A 150 3.71 -27.45 -15.94
CA ASP A 150 4.69 -28.36 -15.34
C ASP A 150 4.28 -28.83 -13.93
N GLN A 151 3.50 -28.01 -13.21
CA GLN A 151 2.97 -28.37 -11.89
C GLN A 151 1.62 -29.11 -11.92
N ASP A 152 1.05 -29.35 -13.11
CA ASP A 152 -0.24 -30.04 -13.33
C ASP A 152 -1.39 -29.47 -12.45
N LYS A 153 -1.39 -28.14 -12.25
CA LYS A 153 -2.40 -27.45 -11.45
C LYS A 153 -3.58 -27.04 -12.32
N GLN A 154 -4.75 -27.61 -12.07
CA GLN A 154 -6.00 -27.23 -12.72
C GLN A 154 -6.59 -25.91 -12.19
N LEU A 155 -6.24 -25.56 -10.95
CA LEU A 155 -6.74 -24.38 -10.25
C LEU A 155 -5.58 -23.42 -9.97
N PHE A 156 -5.72 -22.18 -10.42
CA PHE A 156 -4.68 -21.17 -10.29
C PHE A 156 -4.46 -20.78 -8.82
N TYR A 157 -5.53 -20.82 -8.01
CA TYR A 157 -5.46 -20.58 -6.57
C TYR A 157 -4.49 -21.53 -5.86
N GLY A 158 -4.56 -22.83 -6.17
CA GLY A 158 -3.69 -23.83 -5.57
C GLY A 158 -2.22 -23.61 -5.90
N PHE A 159 -1.93 -23.19 -7.14
CA PHE A 159 -0.58 -22.81 -7.54
C PHE A 159 -0.04 -21.64 -6.72
N ILE A 160 -0.79 -20.53 -6.64
CA ILE A 160 -0.38 -19.36 -5.86
C ILE A 160 -0.22 -19.71 -4.38
N SER A 161 -1.19 -20.43 -3.80
CA SER A 161 -1.16 -20.79 -2.38
C SER A 161 0.07 -21.60 -1.98
N GLU A 162 0.64 -22.39 -2.89
CA GLU A 162 1.78 -23.27 -2.62
C GLU A 162 3.12 -22.65 -3.00
N THR A 163 3.15 -21.77 -4.00
CA THR A 163 4.41 -21.27 -4.59
C THR A 163 4.75 -19.84 -4.20
N TYR A 164 3.76 -19.02 -3.83
CA TYR A 164 3.99 -17.61 -3.52
C TYR A 164 4.30 -17.42 -2.03
N GLN A 165 5.17 -16.45 -1.73
CA GLN A 165 5.51 -16.10 -0.38
C GLN A 165 4.33 -15.39 0.30
N ARG A 166 3.93 -15.87 1.48
CA ARG A 166 2.98 -15.17 2.32
C ARG A 166 3.65 -13.95 2.95
N VAL A 167 3.02 -12.79 2.81
CA VAL A 167 3.46 -11.52 3.42
C VAL A 167 2.45 -11.13 4.51
N GLU A 168 2.95 -10.51 5.57
CA GLU A 168 2.08 -9.97 6.62
C GLU A 168 1.26 -8.80 6.10
N HIS A 169 0.04 -8.67 6.63
CA HIS A 169 -0.93 -7.66 6.19
C HIS A 169 -0.55 -6.25 6.64
N GLU A 170 0.35 -6.11 7.62
CA GLU A 170 0.68 -4.82 8.23
C GLU A 170 2.10 -4.37 7.81
N PRO A 171 2.24 -3.31 7.00
CA PRO A 171 3.55 -2.78 6.60
C PRO A 171 4.45 -2.41 7.79
N LYS A 172 3.82 -2.04 8.93
CA LYS A 172 4.49 -1.64 10.17
C LYS A 172 5.04 -2.80 10.99
N ALA A 173 4.65 -4.05 10.71
CA ALA A 173 5.09 -5.22 11.48
C ALA A 173 6.63 -5.32 11.55
N TYR A 174 7.32 -4.92 10.48
CA TYR A 174 8.79 -4.92 10.41
C TYR A 174 9.46 -3.80 11.19
N TRP A 175 8.72 -2.77 11.61
CA TRP A 175 9.27 -1.63 12.33
C TRP A 175 9.41 -1.93 13.82
N SER A 176 8.56 -2.80 14.37
CA SER A 176 8.54 -3.13 15.79
C SER A 176 9.81 -3.86 16.22
N PRO A 177 10.51 -3.39 17.28
CA PRO A 177 11.76 -4.00 17.69
C PRO A 177 11.44 -5.34 18.35
N PRO A 178 12.35 -6.32 18.23
CA PRO A 178 12.31 -7.51 19.06
C PRO A 178 12.19 -7.15 20.55
N TYR A 179 11.41 -7.93 21.30
CA TYR A 179 11.09 -7.65 22.70
C TYR A 179 12.34 -7.50 23.59
N ASP A 180 13.39 -8.27 23.30
CA ASP A 180 14.70 -8.18 23.96
C ASP A 180 15.34 -6.81 23.76
N VAL A 181 15.30 -6.25 22.56
CA VAL A 181 15.81 -4.90 22.27
C VAL A 181 14.96 -3.84 22.99
N TRP A 182 13.63 -3.99 22.93
CA TRP A 182 12.69 -3.11 23.63
C TRP A 182 12.97 -3.03 25.13
N SER A 183 13.28 -4.16 25.76
CA SER A 183 13.50 -4.27 27.21
C SER A 183 14.80 -3.61 27.69
N CYS A 184 15.76 -3.39 26.79
CA CYS A 184 17.08 -2.84 27.11
C CYS A 184 17.15 -1.32 26.97
N LEU A 185 16.17 -0.68 26.31
CA LEU A 185 16.19 0.77 26.08
C LEU A 185 15.83 1.56 27.34
N PRO A 186 16.59 2.62 27.69
CA PRO A 186 16.17 3.58 28.69
C PRO A 186 14.79 4.18 28.36
N LYS A 187 13.97 4.46 29.38
CA LYS A 187 12.59 4.98 29.20
C LYS A 187 12.47 6.17 28.24
N ARG A 188 13.48 7.04 28.19
CA ARG A 188 13.50 8.21 27.31
C ARG A 188 13.68 7.81 25.84
N GLU A 189 14.67 6.96 25.57
CA GLU A 189 14.93 6.44 24.22
C GLU A 189 13.77 5.59 23.75
N LEU A 190 13.19 4.79 24.65
CA LEU A 190 12.01 3.99 24.31
C LEU A 190 10.80 4.86 23.94
N LYS A 191 10.56 5.96 24.63
CA LYS A 191 9.47 6.90 24.26
C LYS A 191 9.71 7.53 22.89
N PHE A 192 10.96 7.91 22.60
CA PHE A 192 11.31 8.50 21.32
C PHE A 192 11.22 7.48 20.18
N TYR A 193 11.71 6.26 20.42
CA TYR A 193 11.54 5.11 19.54
C TYR A 193 10.06 4.93 19.21
N MET A 194 9.20 4.84 20.23
CA MET A 194 7.76 4.65 20.05
C MET A 194 7.10 5.80 19.30
N SER A 195 7.57 7.04 19.46
CA SER A 195 7.04 8.13 18.65
C SER A 195 7.38 7.98 17.17
N ILE A 196 8.59 7.48 16.85
CA ILE A 196 9.04 7.31 15.46
C ILE A 196 8.46 6.04 14.83
N SER A 197 8.39 4.93 15.56
CA SER A 197 7.87 3.66 15.04
C SER A 197 6.36 3.70 14.77
N ASN A 198 5.65 4.65 15.37
CA ASN A 198 4.23 4.89 15.11
C ASN A 198 3.99 5.98 14.05
N GLU A 199 5.05 6.49 13.41
CA GLU A 199 4.90 7.47 12.33
C GLU A 199 4.12 6.89 11.17
N GLU A 200 3.34 7.75 10.54
CA GLU A 200 2.49 7.39 9.41
C GLU A 200 2.93 8.12 8.15
N PRO A 201 2.72 7.50 6.98
CA PRO A 201 2.91 8.20 5.72
C PRO A 201 2.07 9.48 5.71
N ASN A 202 2.65 10.55 5.19
CA ASN A 202 1.89 11.78 5.04
C ASN A 202 0.88 11.63 3.91
N CYS A 203 -0.39 11.49 4.30
CA CYS A 203 -1.55 11.47 3.40
C CYS A 203 -2.39 12.75 3.48
N HIS A 204 -2.02 13.66 4.38
CA HIS A 204 -2.80 14.84 4.71
C HIS A 204 -2.40 16.02 3.84
N TYR A 205 -3.37 16.55 3.10
CA TYR A 205 -3.21 17.82 2.42
C TYR A 205 -3.90 18.94 3.20
N LEU A 206 -3.14 19.97 3.58
CA LEU A 206 -3.63 21.08 4.42
C LEU A 206 -4.50 22.11 3.67
N GLY A 207 -4.58 22.03 2.33
CA GLY A 207 -5.40 22.94 1.52
C GLY A 207 -6.73 22.32 1.11
N LYS A 208 -7.60 23.12 0.45
CA LYS A 208 -8.94 22.69 0.00
C LYS A 208 -9.05 22.52 -1.53
N ALA A 209 -7.93 22.46 -2.24
CA ALA A 209 -7.96 22.43 -3.69
C ALA A 209 -8.26 21.01 -4.19
N LYS A 210 -9.26 20.89 -5.08
CA LYS A 210 -9.74 19.62 -5.65
C LYS A 210 -8.66 18.80 -6.36
N VAL A 211 -7.57 19.44 -6.77
CA VAL A 211 -6.43 18.77 -7.41
C VAL A 211 -5.69 17.79 -6.48
N HIS A 212 -5.93 17.89 -5.16
CA HIS A 212 -5.33 17.00 -4.16
C HIS A 212 -6.27 15.89 -3.68
N TYR A 213 -7.41 15.67 -4.35
CA TYR A 213 -8.22 14.49 -4.06
C TYR A 213 -7.47 13.22 -4.39
N TRP A 214 -7.64 12.23 -3.53
CA TRP A 214 -7.05 10.91 -3.68
C TRP A 214 -7.78 10.10 -4.75
N VAL A 215 -7.00 9.33 -5.48
CA VAL A 215 -7.48 8.54 -6.61
C VAL A 215 -6.83 7.16 -6.60
N LEU A 216 -7.65 6.14 -6.84
CA LEU A 216 -7.22 4.80 -7.18
C LEU A 216 -7.06 4.72 -8.70
N CYS A 217 -5.86 4.39 -9.15
CA CYS A 217 -5.49 4.37 -10.56
C CYS A 217 -5.22 2.94 -11.03
N ASN A 218 -5.84 2.57 -12.14
CA ASN A 218 -5.44 1.43 -12.96
C ASN A 218 -4.44 1.93 -14.02
N LEU A 219 -3.17 1.60 -13.82
CA LEU A 219 -2.06 2.00 -14.70
C LEU A 219 -2.09 1.27 -16.05
N THR A 220 -2.64 0.05 -16.10
CA THR A 220 -2.76 -0.74 -17.34
C THR A 220 -3.75 -0.08 -18.31
N LYS A 221 -4.90 0.36 -17.79
CA LYS A 221 -6.03 0.87 -18.59
C LYS A 221 -6.12 2.39 -18.62
N GLN A 222 -5.31 3.08 -17.82
CA GLN A 222 -5.38 4.52 -17.60
C GLN A 222 -6.78 4.96 -17.14
N GLU A 223 -7.38 4.19 -16.24
CA GLU A 223 -8.67 4.49 -15.61
C GLU A 223 -8.44 4.86 -14.14
N TYR A 224 -9.28 5.73 -13.58
CA TYR A 224 -9.21 6.06 -12.16
C TYR A 224 -10.57 6.23 -11.50
N VAL A 225 -10.60 6.00 -10.19
CA VAL A 225 -11.74 6.28 -9.30
C VAL A 225 -11.31 7.29 -8.25
N ARG A 226 -12.13 8.32 -8.04
CA ARG A 226 -11.86 9.40 -7.08
C ARG A 226 -12.52 9.13 -5.74
N GLU A 227 -11.79 9.40 -4.68
CA GLU A 227 -12.27 9.29 -3.30
C GLU A 227 -13.36 10.34 -2.99
N ASP A 228 -13.29 11.54 -3.56
CA ASP A 228 -14.35 12.56 -3.39
C ASP A 228 -15.70 12.12 -3.97
N SER A 229 -15.68 11.26 -4.99
CA SER A 229 -16.89 10.65 -5.53
C SER A 229 -17.53 9.66 -4.55
N ILE A 230 -16.72 8.95 -3.75
CA ILE A 230 -17.19 8.01 -2.73
C ILE A 230 -17.85 8.80 -1.59
N ALA A 231 -17.13 9.79 -1.05
CA ALA A 231 -17.65 10.65 0.00
C ALA A 231 -18.98 11.33 -0.41
N ALA A 232 -19.08 11.81 -1.65
CA ALA A 232 -20.30 12.41 -2.17
C ALA A 232 -21.51 11.45 -2.16
N HIS A 233 -21.32 10.17 -2.50
CA HIS A 233 -22.40 9.18 -2.47
C HIS A 233 -22.83 8.83 -1.04
N LEU A 234 -21.90 8.90 -0.09
CA LEU A 234 -22.16 8.64 1.33
C LEU A 234 -22.72 9.87 2.07
N ASN A 235 -22.89 11.02 1.40
CA ASN A 235 -23.17 12.31 2.01
C ASN A 235 -22.15 12.71 3.08
N ASP A 236 -20.88 12.38 2.86
CA ASP A 236 -19.76 12.65 3.76
C ASP A 236 -18.72 13.60 3.11
N THR A 237 -17.72 13.99 3.88
CA THR A 237 -16.56 14.74 3.40
C THR A 237 -15.39 13.83 3.09
N PRO A 238 -14.62 14.12 2.03
CA PRO A 238 -13.37 13.42 1.74
C PRO A 238 -12.41 13.40 2.95
N ASP A 239 -11.93 12.22 3.34
CA ASP A 239 -11.06 11.99 4.51
C ASP A 239 -9.76 11.26 4.14
N GLY A 240 -9.32 11.41 2.89
CA GLY A 240 -8.05 10.86 2.43
C GLY A 240 -8.15 9.42 1.93
N PRO A 241 -7.03 8.75 1.67
CA PRO A 241 -7.02 7.45 0.99
C PRO A 241 -7.40 6.28 1.90
N LEU A 242 -7.43 6.51 3.22
CA LEU A 242 -7.63 5.51 4.27
C LEU A 242 -8.70 6.01 5.26
N PRO A 243 -9.98 6.12 4.84
CA PRO A 243 -11.05 6.61 5.71
C PRO A 243 -11.49 5.53 6.71
N PRO A 244 -11.62 5.84 8.02
CA PRO A 244 -11.94 4.83 9.02
C PRO A 244 -13.39 4.35 8.90
N GLY A 245 -13.59 3.02 8.82
CA GLY A 245 -14.89 2.37 9.05
C GLY A 245 -16.01 2.70 8.04
N SER A 246 -15.67 3.11 6.82
CA SER A 246 -16.62 3.40 5.74
C SER A 246 -16.16 2.79 4.40
N ILE A 247 -16.99 2.86 3.35
CA ILE A 247 -16.59 2.44 2.01
C ILE A 247 -15.41 3.29 1.56
N GLY A 248 -14.24 2.67 1.37
CA GLY A 248 -13.02 3.34 0.92
C GLY A 248 -12.60 2.95 -0.49
N LEU A 249 -11.45 3.50 -0.92
CA LEU A 249 -10.80 3.09 -2.17
C LEU A 249 -10.44 1.59 -2.17
N GLY A 250 -10.21 1.00 -0.99
CA GLY A 250 -9.91 -0.42 -0.83
C GLY A 250 -11.07 -1.33 -1.23
N ASN A 251 -12.30 -1.01 -0.80
CA ASN A 251 -13.51 -1.75 -1.20
C ASN A 251 -13.78 -1.59 -2.70
N VAL A 252 -13.55 -0.39 -3.24
CA VAL A 252 -13.61 -0.15 -4.68
C VAL A 252 -12.63 -1.05 -5.42
N LEU A 253 -11.36 -1.06 -5.01
CA LEU A 253 -10.33 -1.89 -5.64
C LEU A 253 -10.72 -3.37 -5.59
N LEU A 254 -11.06 -3.88 -4.42
CA LEU A 254 -11.48 -5.28 -4.25
C LEU A 254 -12.62 -5.64 -5.21
N SER A 255 -13.63 -4.79 -5.33
CA SER A 255 -14.78 -5.02 -6.22
C SER A 255 -14.43 -5.09 -7.71
N LEU A 256 -13.24 -4.60 -8.09
CA LEU A 256 -12.76 -4.55 -9.46
C LEU A 256 -11.72 -5.62 -9.77
N ILE A 257 -11.09 -6.26 -8.78
CA ILE A 257 -9.98 -7.20 -8.99
C ILE A 257 -10.30 -8.67 -8.68
N CYS A 258 -11.53 -8.96 -8.23
CA CYS A 258 -11.99 -10.30 -7.96
C CYS A 258 -12.08 -11.16 -9.24
N TRP A 259 -11.58 -12.39 -9.20
CA TRP A 259 -11.65 -13.34 -10.31
C TRP A 259 -11.90 -14.77 -9.83
N SER A 260 -12.91 -15.45 -10.38
CA SER A 260 -13.12 -16.89 -10.23
C SER A 260 -13.96 -17.47 -11.36
N SER A 261 -13.74 -18.73 -11.71
CA SER A 261 -14.59 -19.46 -12.66
C SER A 261 -15.98 -19.81 -12.12
N ASP A 262 -16.12 -19.84 -10.79
CA ASP A 262 -17.39 -20.11 -10.11
C ASP A 262 -18.02 -18.81 -9.60
N PRO A 263 -19.34 -18.59 -9.81
CA PRO A 263 -20.01 -17.35 -9.42
C PRO A 263 -20.32 -17.24 -7.91
N SER A 264 -20.04 -18.25 -7.10
CA SER A 264 -20.44 -18.29 -5.70
C SER A 264 -19.59 -17.36 -4.83
N ILE A 265 -20.20 -16.25 -4.37
CA ILE A 265 -19.55 -15.23 -3.55
C ILE A 265 -20.02 -15.19 -2.08
N ALA A 266 -20.88 -16.12 -1.65
CA ALA A 266 -21.43 -16.18 -0.29
C ALA A 266 -22.24 -14.95 0.18
N MET A 267 -22.60 -14.05 -0.72
CA MET A 267 -23.41 -12.86 -0.45
C MET A 267 -24.30 -12.55 -1.66
N HIS A 268 -25.28 -11.67 -1.47
CA HIS A 268 -26.01 -11.09 -2.59
C HIS A 268 -25.22 -9.89 -3.13
N PHE A 269 -24.96 -9.87 -4.43
CA PHE A 269 -24.38 -8.72 -5.10
C PHE A 269 -24.98 -8.63 -6.50
N ASN A 270 -25.49 -7.46 -6.86
CA ASN A 270 -26.02 -7.19 -8.18
C ASN A 270 -24.86 -6.96 -9.16
N GLY A 271 -24.49 -8.03 -9.87
CA GLY A 271 -23.45 -8.05 -10.89
C GLY A 271 -22.42 -9.16 -10.69
N ASP A 272 -21.55 -9.32 -11.67
CA ASP A 272 -20.53 -10.38 -11.67
C ASP A 272 -19.28 -9.95 -10.90
N LEU A 273 -19.40 -9.85 -9.56
CA LEU A 273 -18.29 -9.48 -8.68
C LEU A 273 -17.09 -10.41 -8.84
N HIS A 274 -17.33 -11.67 -9.17
CA HIS A 274 -16.31 -12.69 -9.46
C HIS A 274 -15.60 -12.50 -10.82
N ARG A 275 -15.96 -11.48 -11.61
CA ARG A 275 -15.39 -11.12 -12.92
C ARG A 275 -14.99 -9.65 -12.94
N GLY A 276 -14.14 -9.28 -12.00
CA GLY A 276 -13.58 -7.95 -11.85
C GLY A 276 -12.87 -7.48 -13.12
N ALA A 277 -13.28 -6.30 -13.60
CA ALA A 277 -12.75 -5.73 -14.83
C ALA A 277 -11.26 -5.36 -14.74
N TRP A 278 -10.70 -5.23 -13.53
CA TRP A 278 -9.31 -4.89 -13.28
C TRP A 278 -8.50 -6.08 -12.74
N ALA A 279 -9.04 -7.30 -12.75
CA ALA A 279 -8.35 -8.46 -12.21
C ALA A 279 -6.97 -8.68 -12.89
N GLY A 280 -5.90 -8.55 -12.11
CA GLY A 280 -4.53 -8.70 -12.58
C GLY A 280 -3.90 -7.48 -13.23
N ASP A 281 -4.58 -6.33 -13.22
CA ASP A 281 -4.03 -5.06 -13.69
C ASP A 281 -3.03 -4.46 -12.67
N ARG A 282 -2.40 -3.34 -13.06
CA ARG A 282 -1.39 -2.62 -12.26
C ARG A 282 -1.99 -1.39 -11.59
N PHE A 283 -1.68 -1.17 -10.31
CA PHE A 283 -2.36 -0.13 -9.52
C PHE A 283 -1.44 0.85 -8.79
N GLU A 284 -1.97 2.04 -8.53
CA GLU A 284 -1.39 3.06 -7.67
C GLU A 284 -2.50 3.87 -7.02
N VAL A 285 -2.32 4.24 -5.74
CA VAL A 285 -3.14 5.27 -5.09
C VAL A 285 -2.30 6.54 -4.93
N THR A 286 -2.78 7.64 -5.49
CA THR A 286 -2.07 8.93 -5.49
C THR A 286 -3.09 10.08 -5.55
N THR A 287 -2.66 11.31 -5.84
CA THR A 287 -3.55 12.46 -6.04
C THR A 287 -3.61 12.89 -7.51
N LEU A 288 -4.70 13.55 -7.91
CA LEU A 288 -4.93 13.97 -9.30
C LEU A 288 -3.78 14.80 -9.91
N ASP A 289 -3.16 15.68 -9.10
CA ASP A 289 -2.02 16.51 -9.51
C ASP A 289 -0.70 15.74 -9.68
N ARG A 290 -0.61 14.53 -9.12
CA ARG A 290 0.59 13.67 -9.14
C ARG A 290 0.47 12.51 -10.15
N LEU A 291 -0.60 12.47 -10.94
CA LEU A 291 -0.77 11.46 -11.98
C LEU A 291 0.35 11.51 -13.03
N SER A 292 0.77 10.34 -13.48
CA SER A 292 1.72 10.16 -14.57
C SER A 292 1.15 9.19 -15.62
N PRO A 293 0.81 9.65 -16.84
CA PRO A 293 1.00 11.00 -17.35
C PRO A 293 0.06 12.03 -16.68
N PRO A 294 0.36 13.34 -16.72
CA PRO A 294 -0.50 14.35 -16.11
C PRO A 294 -1.91 14.35 -16.68
N LEU A 295 -2.93 14.65 -15.88
CA LEU A 295 -4.34 14.65 -16.30
C LEU A 295 -4.60 15.50 -17.56
N ALA A 296 -3.88 16.62 -17.70
CA ALA A 296 -3.94 17.52 -18.87
C ALA A 296 -3.53 16.85 -20.20
N SER A 297 -2.86 15.70 -20.16
CA SER A 297 -2.55 14.90 -21.35
C SER A 297 -3.79 14.23 -21.97
N GLY A 298 -4.89 14.12 -21.22
CA GLY A 298 -6.12 13.46 -21.68
C GLY A 298 -6.05 11.93 -21.77
N GLY A 299 -4.97 11.31 -21.27
CA GLY A 299 -4.81 9.84 -21.27
C GLY A 299 -5.68 9.12 -20.24
N TRP A 300 -6.14 9.81 -19.20
CA TRP A 300 -6.86 9.21 -18.09
C TRP A 300 -8.38 9.29 -18.26
N ARG A 301 -9.07 8.20 -17.94
CA ARG A 301 -10.53 8.10 -17.91
C ARG A 301 -11.06 8.02 -16.48
N ASP A 302 -11.92 8.96 -16.12
CA ASP A 302 -12.69 8.91 -14.87
C ASP A 302 -13.81 7.86 -14.98
N ILE A 303 -13.81 6.86 -14.11
CA ILE A 303 -14.86 5.85 -14.01
C ILE A 303 -15.57 5.86 -12.64
N SER A 304 -15.39 6.93 -11.86
CA SER A 304 -15.84 7.00 -10.46
C SER A 304 -17.34 6.77 -10.32
N GLU A 305 -18.16 7.53 -11.05
CA GLU A 305 -19.62 7.51 -10.92
C GLU A 305 -20.24 6.10 -11.06
N PRO A 306 -20.05 5.37 -12.18
CA PRO A 306 -20.69 4.06 -12.34
C PRO A 306 -20.16 3.01 -11.36
N VAL A 307 -18.87 3.09 -10.99
CA VAL A 307 -18.26 2.13 -10.06
C VAL A 307 -18.76 2.34 -8.64
N VAL A 308 -18.72 3.60 -8.17
CA VAL A 308 -19.12 3.96 -6.82
C VAL A 308 -20.62 3.76 -6.63
N ALA A 309 -21.45 4.20 -7.57
CA ALA A 309 -22.90 4.00 -7.49
C ALA A 309 -23.26 2.50 -7.38
N ARG A 310 -22.58 1.63 -8.15
CA ARG A 310 -22.79 0.18 -8.07
C ARG A 310 -22.37 -0.38 -6.71
N LEU A 311 -21.24 0.04 -6.17
CA LEU A 311 -20.75 -0.43 -4.88
C LEU A 311 -21.69 -0.02 -3.74
N VAL A 312 -22.06 1.26 -3.68
CA VAL A 312 -22.96 1.83 -2.67
C VAL A 312 -24.34 1.18 -2.72
N ALA A 313 -24.91 0.98 -3.93
CA ALA A 313 -26.21 0.34 -4.09
C ALA A 313 -26.26 -1.13 -3.59
N ASN A 314 -25.11 -1.81 -3.50
CA ASN A 314 -25.03 -3.15 -2.92
C ASN A 314 -24.76 -3.13 -1.41
N TRP A 315 -24.27 -2.01 -0.88
CA TRP A 315 -24.01 -1.81 0.53
C TRP A 315 -25.29 -1.55 1.35
N GLU A 316 -26.30 -0.94 0.74
CA GLU A 316 -27.59 -0.64 1.38
C GLU A 316 -28.48 -1.88 1.67
N TRP A 317 -28.05 -3.09 1.27
CA TRP A 317 -28.81 -4.34 1.44
C TRP A 317 -28.39 -5.16 2.68
N GLU A 318 -27.49 -4.65 3.51
CA GLU A 318 -27.15 -5.18 4.84
C GLU A 318 -27.61 -4.24 5.95
#